data_AF-A0A9P1BFU7-F1
#
_entry.id   AF-A0A9P1BFU7-F1
#
_cell.length_a   1.000
_cell.length_b   1.000
_cell.length_c   1.000
_cell.angle_alpha   90.00
_cell.angle_beta   90.00
_cell.angle_gamma   90.00
#
_symmetry.space_group_name_H-M   'P 1'
#
loop_
_entity.id
_entity.type
_entity.pdbx_description
1 polymer ?
#
loop_
_entity_poly.entity_id
_entity_poly.type
_entity_poly.pdbx_seq_one_letter_code
_entity_poly.pdbx_strand_id
1 'polypeptide(L)'
;MTEFRKASAAVETVEKLIEELQGDVKLAEQGELPAESHARWTEVEKQFNELSPVAEKMQRRCDARSELEKLKEELRALLPPCSPEECMKKAQELVDGQVSGFESVQEILSKALDLEATATYGVKMAEKVRELLLRLAKARSCFEALRPQLEPLVRQLDHRAAASEAERHRQRQAEEEAKEREAQEAARKPLEELLSDNQRKMDAQRAMEEAAWLKREEELRQEQEKEAARLAVEDALLRMEKESDVKISKLGANAACAEALSSMLAASMGVYRGIIEGLENMVTSIAAEPADVRLRLIRIRNEGFQERLGRQPGVWLFLRALGFQAMSREDLPTDMVAMLNLSSSPPQERFLLLQEPDMMNAYEEWTQWHKRLLTVGHFLQELGKLTFQRIAHLGRRGDDVAASEVLSAKELLSGWENAISS
;
A
#
# COMPACT_ATOMS: atom_id res chain seq x y z
N MET A 1 28.91 -70.54 3.38
CA MET A 1 30.33 -70.16 3.18
C MET A 1 30.66 -68.71 3.57
N THR A 2 29.67 -67.82 3.76
CA THR A 2 29.91 -66.41 4.09
C THR A 2 30.33 -66.18 5.54
N GLU A 3 29.80 -66.94 6.51
CA GLU A 3 30.14 -66.80 7.94
C GLU A 3 31.63 -67.08 8.23
N PHE A 4 32.19 -68.19 7.73
CA PHE A 4 33.60 -68.54 7.95
C PHE A 4 34.57 -67.53 7.35
N ARG A 5 34.32 -67.07 6.12
CA ARG A 5 35.20 -66.08 5.47
C ARG A 5 35.22 -64.75 6.24
N LYS A 6 34.06 -64.32 6.75
CA LYS A 6 33.96 -63.12 7.58
C LYS A 6 34.71 -63.29 8.91
N ALA A 7 34.50 -64.42 9.59
CA ALA A 7 35.22 -64.71 10.83
C ALA A 7 36.74 -64.84 10.61
N SER A 8 37.18 -65.46 9.52
CA SER A 8 38.59 -65.57 9.15
C SER A 8 39.25 -64.21 8.93
N ALA A 9 38.61 -63.34 8.13
CA ALA A 9 39.12 -62.00 7.86
C ALA A 9 39.15 -61.13 9.13
N ALA A 10 38.13 -61.25 9.99
CA ALA A 10 38.07 -60.53 11.25
C ALA A 10 39.14 -61.02 12.23
N VAL A 11 39.40 -62.34 12.31
CA VAL A 11 40.51 -62.89 13.12
C VAL A 11 41.86 -62.39 12.61
N GLU A 12 42.10 -62.36 11.30
CA GLU A 12 43.32 -61.80 10.71
C GLU A 12 43.49 -60.31 11.05
N THR A 13 42.38 -59.56 11.03
CA THR A 13 42.39 -58.13 11.41
C THR A 13 42.72 -57.97 12.89
N VAL A 14 42.13 -58.78 13.77
CA VAL A 14 42.39 -58.78 15.21
C VAL A 14 43.84 -59.16 15.51
N GLU A 15 44.37 -60.20 14.86
CA GLU A 15 45.78 -60.60 15.02
C GLU A 15 46.72 -59.45 14.63
N LYS A 16 46.48 -58.81 13.49
CA LYS A 16 47.28 -57.67 13.03
C LYS A 16 47.21 -56.49 13.99
N LEU A 17 46.02 -56.12 14.45
CA LEU A 17 45.84 -55.02 15.41
C LEU A 17 46.52 -55.32 16.75
N ILE A 18 46.52 -56.58 17.20
CA ILE A 18 47.22 -56.99 18.41
C ILE A 18 48.74 -56.91 18.22
N GLU A 19 49.27 -57.32 17.06
CA GLU A 19 50.70 -57.16 16.76
C GLU A 19 51.12 -55.68 16.74
N GLU A 20 50.31 -54.80 16.16
CA GLU A 20 50.53 -53.35 16.19
C GLU A 20 50.49 -52.81 17.63
N LEU A 21 49.52 -53.24 18.45
CA LEU A 21 49.43 -52.87 19.86
C LEU A 21 50.62 -53.39 20.68
N GLN A 22 51.16 -54.58 20.37
CA GLN A 22 52.40 -55.08 20.99
C GLN A 22 53.61 -54.20 20.65
N GLY A 23 53.64 -53.63 19.44
CA GLY A 23 54.61 -52.62 19.06
C GLY A 23 54.46 -51.33 19.87
N ASP A 24 53.21 -50.86 20.00
CA ASP A 24 52.88 -49.63 20.73
C ASP A 24 53.20 -49.74 22.24
N VAL A 25 53.04 -50.93 22.84
CA VAL A 25 53.45 -51.18 24.24
C VAL A 25 54.94 -50.95 24.46
N LYS A 26 55.80 -51.37 23.52
CA LYS A 26 57.26 -51.15 23.61
C LYS A 26 57.63 -49.66 23.48
N LEU A 27 56.82 -48.89 22.75
CA LEU A 27 56.96 -47.43 22.65
C LEU A 27 56.43 -46.73 23.91
N ALA A 28 55.36 -47.27 24.52
CA ALA A 28 54.81 -46.76 25.77
C ALA A 28 55.81 -46.86 26.94
N GLU A 29 56.67 -47.88 26.96
CA GLU A 29 57.80 -47.98 27.92
C GLU A 29 58.81 -46.82 27.78
N GLN A 30 58.81 -46.11 26.64
CA GLN A 30 59.63 -44.92 26.37
C GLN A 30 58.88 -43.60 26.64
N GLY A 31 57.63 -43.66 27.12
CA GLY A 31 56.86 -42.51 27.58
C GLY A 31 55.88 -41.90 26.59
N GLU A 32 55.73 -42.47 25.39
CA GLU A 32 54.80 -41.96 24.37
C GLU A 32 53.89 -43.08 23.86
N LEU A 33 52.57 -42.91 24.06
CA LEU A 33 51.54 -43.77 23.43
C LEU A 33 50.87 -42.98 22.30
N PRO A 34 50.89 -43.48 21.05
CA PRO A 34 50.17 -42.86 19.94
C PRO A 34 48.66 -42.76 20.20
N ALA A 35 48.02 -41.67 19.76
CA ALA A 35 46.57 -41.53 19.82
C ALA A 35 45.84 -42.64 19.03
N GLU A 36 46.50 -43.18 17.99
CA GLU A 36 45.99 -44.29 17.20
C GLU A 36 45.91 -45.61 18.00
N SER A 37 46.71 -45.78 19.05
CA SER A 37 46.68 -46.98 19.90
C SER A 37 45.37 -47.14 20.64
N HIS A 38 44.71 -46.02 21.00
CA HIS A 38 43.38 -46.04 21.61
C HIS A 38 42.31 -46.53 20.62
N ALA A 39 42.36 -46.05 19.37
CA ALA A 39 41.44 -46.48 18.33
C ALA A 39 41.62 -47.97 18.00
N ARG A 40 42.87 -48.44 17.91
CA ARG A 40 43.19 -49.88 17.68
C ARG A 40 42.73 -50.75 18.85
N TRP A 41 42.94 -50.31 20.08
CA TRP A 41 42.45 -51.00 21.28
C TRP A 41 40.93 -51.17 21.27
N THR A 42 40.20 -50.07 21.03
CA THR A 42 38.74 -50.07 21.00
C THR A 42 38.20 -50.95 19.87
N GLU A 43 38.85 -50.92 18.71
CA GLU A 43 38.48 -51.78 17.58
C GLU A 43 38.76 -53.26 17.88
N VAL A 44 39.85 -53.62 18.57
CA VAL A 44 40.11 -55.01 19.00
C VAL A 44 39.04 -55.49 19.99
N GLU A 45 38.66 -54.69 20.99
CA GLU A 45 37.58 -55.05 21.92
C GLU A 45 36.25 -55.24 21.20
N LYS A 46 35.93 -54.35 20.25
CA LYS A 46 34.74 -54.46 19.42
C LYS A 46 34.75 -55.73 18.57
N GLN A 47 35.84 -56.02 17.88
CA GLN A 47 35.98 -57.21 17.05
C GLN A 47 35.89 -58.51 17.88
N PHE A 48 36.46 -58.55 19.08
CA PHE A 48 36.27 -59.70 19.98
C PHE A 48 34.82 -59.86 20.43
N ASN A 49 34.12 -58.77 20.75
CA ASN A 49 32.70 -58.80 21.12
C ASN A 49 31.81 -59.28 19.96
N GLU A 50 32.11 -58.85 18.73
CA GLU A 50 31.41 -59.30 17.53
C GLU A 50 31.72 -60.76 17.17
N LEU A 51 32.98 -61.20 17.37
CA LEU A 51 33.41 -62.56 17.03
C LEU A 51 33.02 -63.60 18.07
N SER A 52 32.89 -63.26 19.35
CA SER A 52 32.56 -64.22 20.42
C SER A 52 31.31 -65.06 20.13
N PRO A 53 30.13 -64.49 19.82
CA PRO A 53 28.94 -65.29 19.55
C PRO A 53 29.07 -66.13 18.26
N VAL A 54 29.82 -65.64 17.27
CA VAL A 54 30.07 -66.38 16.03
C VAL A 54 31.00 -67.58 16.28
N ALA A 55 32.04 -67.36 17.08
CA ALA A 55 33.00 -68.38 17.48
C ALA A 55 32.34 -69.48 18.31
N GLU A 56 31.50 -69.14 19.27
CA GLU A 56 30.71 -70.10 20.06
C GLU A 56 29.78 -70.94 19.17
N LYS A 57 29.07 -70.31 18.23
CA LYS A 57 28.21 -71.01 17.26
C LYS A 57 29.02 -71.96 16.37
N MET A 58 30.20 -71.52 15.92
CA MET A 58 31.12 -72.33 15.13
C MET A 58 31.67 -73.53 15.91
N GLN A 59 32.06 -73.31 17.17
CA GLN A 59 32.54 -74.35 18.09
C GLN A 59 31.48 -75.44 18.28
N ARG A 60 30.23 -75.06 18.62
CA ARG A 60 29.12 -76.01 18.79
C ARG A 60 28.88 -76.87 17.54
N ARG A 61 28.98 -76.28 16.34
CA ARG A 61 28.85 -77.03 15.07
C ARG A 61 30.00 -78.00 14.84
N CYS A 62 31.22 -77.64 15.24
CA CYS A 62 32.39 -78.52 15.15
C CYS A 62 32.33 -79.66 16.18
N ASP A 63 31.87 -79.39 17.39
CA ASP A 63 31.68 -80.39 18.44
C ASP A 63 30.59 -81.38 18.03
N ALA A 64 29.45 -80.86 17.55
CA ALA A 64 28.37 -81.69 17.01
C ALA A 64 28.85 -82.57 15.84
N ARG A 65 29.72 -82.06 14.95
CA ARG A 65 30.30 -82.88 13.88
C ARG A 65 31.22 -83.97 14.44
N SER A 66 32.03 -83.65 15.44
CA SER A 66 32.94 -84.62 16.06
C SER A 66 32.17 -85.74 16.75
N GLU A 67 31.10 -85.40 17.45
CA GLU A 67 30.21 -86.35 18.12
C GLU A 67 29.45 -87.19 17.09
N LEU A 68 28.96 -86.58 16.02
CA LEU A 68 28.31 -87.29 14.92
C LEU A 68 29.22 -88.34 14.28
N GLU A 69 30.50 -88.03 14.03
CA GLU A 69 31.45 -89.01 13.48
C GLU A 69 31.70 -90.17 14.45
N LYS A 70 31.77 -89.89 15.77
CA LYS A 70 31.88 -90.96 16.79
C LYS A 70 30.64 -91.85 16.78
N LEU A 71 29.43 -91.27 16.76
CA LEU A 71 28.19 -92.04 16.70
C LEU A 71 28.05 -92.82 15.38
N LYS A 72 28.51 -92.28 14.24
CA LYS A 72 28.54 -93.02 12.96
C LYS A 72 29.50 -94.20 12.99
N GLU A 73 30.62 -94.09 13.72
CA GLU A 73 31.54 -95.20 13.97
C GLU A 73 30.92 -96.26 14.89
N GLU A 74 30.27 -95.82 15.98
CA GLU A 74 29.55 -96.70 16.91
C GLU A 74 28.39 -97.44 16.22
N LEU A 75 27.59 -96.75 15.39
CA LEU A 75 26.55 -97.39 14.56
C LEU A 75 27.16 -98.41 13.61
N ARG A 76 28.30 -98.11 12.98
CA ARG A 76 28.96 -99.05 12.05
C ARG A 76 29.41 -100.33 12.74
N ALA A 77 29.81 -100.24 14.02
CA ALA A 77 30.18 -101.41 14.81
C ALA A 77 28.98 -102.31 15.15
N LEU A 78 27.76 -101.76 15.20
CA LEU A 78 26.53 -102.46 15.54
C LEU A 78 25.75 -102.99 14.32
N LEU A 79 25.99 -102.44 13.14
CA LEU A 79 25.28 -102.79 11.91
C LEU A 79 26.01 -103.86 11.07
N PRO A 80 25.29 -104.58 10.19
CA PRO A 80 25.92 -105.41 9.17
C PRO A 80 26.88 -104.57 8.30
N PRO A 81 27.96 -105.17 7.76
CA PRO A 81 28.98 -104.45 6.99
C PRO A 81 28.37 -103.49 5.96
N CYS A 82 28.67 -102.20 6.13
CA CYS A 82 28.14 -101.12 5.31
C CYS A 82 29.22 -100.07 5.05
N SER A 83 29.04 -99.30 3.98
CA SER A 83 29.92 -98.17 3.74
C SER A 83 29.68 -97.08 4.81
N PRO A 84 30.68 -96.22 5.11
CA PRO A 84 30.52 -95.08 6.01
C PRO A 84 29.35 -94.16 5.67
N GLU A 85 29.04 -94.04 4.37
CA GLU A 85 27.97 -93.18 3.85
C GLU A 85 26.58 -93.83 4.00
N GLU A 86 26.50 -95.16 4.00
CA GLU A 86 25.25 -95.91 4.15
C GLU A 86 24.87 -96.18 5.60
N CYS A 87 25.78 -95.95 6.56
CA CYS A 87 25.62 -96.32 7.96
C CYS A 87 24.31 -95.79 8.58
N MET A 88 24.00 -94.50 8.39
CA MET A 88 22.77 -93.89 8.91
C MET A 88 21.51 -94.46 8.25
N LYS A 89 21.56 -94.74 6.93
CA LYS A 89 20.43 -95.28 6.18
C LYS A 89 20.12 -96.71 6.61
N LYS A 90 21.14 -97.55 6.78
CA LYS A 90 20.97 -98.93 7.25
C LYS A 90 20.53 -99.00 8.71
N ALA A 91 20.99 -98.08 9.56
CA ALA A 91 20.45 -97.93 10.91
C ALA A 91 18.95 -97.62 10.88
N GLN A 92 18.52 -96.69 10.02
CA GLN A 92 17.11 -96.34 9.86
C GLN A 92 16.28 -97.53 9.36
N GLU A 93 16.75 -98.25 8.34
CA GLU A 93 16.06 -99.45 7.81
C GLU A 93 15.91 -100.55 8.89
N LEU A 94 16.91 -100.71 9.76
CA LEU A 94 16.87 -101.68 10.87
C LEU A 94 15.84 -101.28 11.93
N VAL A 95 15.81 -99.99 12.29
CA VAL A 95 14.83 -99.43 13.24
C VAL A 95 13.40 -99.51 12.69
N ASP A 96 13.18 -99.15 11.43
CA ASP A 96 11.87 -99.20 10.77
C ASP A 96 11.37 -100.65 10.63
N GLY A 97 12.28 -101.60 10.43
CA GLY A 97 11.98 -103.04 10.35
C GLY A 97 11.75 -103.73 11.70
N GLN A 98 11.95 -103.03 12.83
CA GLN A 98 11.81 -103.55 14.20
C GLN A 98 12.54 -104.89 14.44
N VAL A 99 13.73 -105.05 13.84
CA VAL A 99 14.53 -106.28 13.96
C VAL A 99 15.12 -106.40 15.37
N SER A 100 15.21 -107.62 15.92
CA SER A 100 15.76 -107.87 17.27
C SER A 100 17.09 -107.12 17.50
N GLY A 101 17.16 -106.31 18.56
CA GLY A 101 18.31 -105.45 18.88
C GLY A 101 18.20 -104.00 18.39
N PHE A 102 17.09 -103.59 17.78
CA PHE A 102 16.91 -102.23 17.25
C PHE A 102 16.93 -101.13 18.32
N GLU A 103 16.60 -101.43 19.58
CA GLU A 103 16.49 -100.43 20.66
C GLU A 103 17.83 -99.70 20.92
N SER A 104 18.95 -100.43 20.91
CA SER A 104 20.28 -99.83 21.08
C SER A 104 20.72 -99.00 19.86
N VAL A 105 20.29 -99.39 18.66
CA VAL A 105 20.54 -98.66 17.41
C VAL A 105 19.66 -97.41 17.33
N GLN A 106 18.42 -97.47 17.80
CA GLN A 106 17.46 -96.36 17.76
C GLN A 106 17.91 -95.16 18.59
N GLU A 107 18.44 -95.37 19.79
CA GLU A 107 18.92 -94.27 20.64
C GLU A 107 20.12 -93.54 20.01
N ILE A 108 21.08 -94.32 19.48
CA ILE A 108 22.28 -93.78 18.82
C ILE A 108 21.89 -93.07 17.51
N LEU A 109 20.98 -93.65 16.73
CA LEU A 109 20.49 -93.08 15.48
C LEU A 109 19.73 -91.76 15.72
N SER A 110 18.85 -91.70 16.72
CA SER A 110 18.14 -90.46 17.07
C SER A 110 19.12 -89.35 17.43
N LYS A 111 20.11 -89.63 18.29
CA LYS A 111 21.16 -88.68 18.66
C LYS A 111 22.00 -88.26 17.45
N ALA A 112 22.30 -89.20 16.55
CA ALA A 112 23.05 -88.90 15.33
C ALA A 112 22.24 -88.03 14.35
N LEU A 113 20.92 -88.22 14.22
CA LEU A 113 20.06 -87.38 13.39
C LEU A 113 19.94 -85.94 13.94
N ASP A 114 19.81 -85.79 15.27
CA ASP A 114 19.79 -84.48 15.93
C ASP A 114 21.12 -83.73 15.77
N LEU A 115 22.25 -84.45 15.91
CA LEU A 115 23.58 -83.90 15.68
C LEU A 115 23.83 -83.61 14.21
N GLU A 116 23.26 -84.36 13.26
CA GLU A 116 23.35 -84.10 11.83
C GLU A 116 22.64 -82.79 11.43
N ALA A 117 21.51 -82.47 12.06
CA ALA A 117 20.83 -81.18 11.89
C ALA A 117 21.70 -79.99 12.38
N THR A 118 22.55 -80.22 13.39
CA THR A 118 23.41 -79.20 14.00
C THR A 118 24.79 -79.12 13.32
N ALA A 119 25.33 -80.25 12.85
CA ALA A 119 26.64 -80.42 12.24
C ALA A 119 26.67 -79.99 10.78
N THR A 120 26.28 -78.74 10.51
CA THR A 120 26.19 -78.16 9.16
C THR A 120 27.54 -78.07 8.41
N TYR A 121 28.66 -78.35 9.08
CA TYR A 121 30.00 -78.35 8.50
C TYR A 121 30.41 -79.78 8.12
N GLY A 122 30.89 -79.96 6.89
CA GLY A 122 31.61 -81.18 6.51
C GLY A 122 32.96 -81.28 7.24
N VAL A 123 33.53 -82.48 7.33
CA VAL A 123 34.75 -82.79 8.11
C VAL A 123 35.89 -81.79 7.85
N LYS A 124 36.25 -81.56 6.58
CA LYS A 124 37.31 -80.62 6.20
C LYS A 124 37.02 -79.16 6.61
N MET A 125 35.75 -78.79 6.68
CA MET A 125 35.35 -77.45 7.12
C MET A 125 35.41 -77.33 8.63
N ALA A 126 35.03 -78.38 9.37
CA ALA A 126 35.15 -78.43 10.82
C ALA A 126 36.63 -78.32 11.27
N GLU A 127 37.56 -78.96 10.55
CA GLU A 127 39.00 -78.81 10.79
C GLU A 127 39.47 -77.35 10.63
N LYS A 128 39.09 -76.70 9.52
CA LYS A 128 39.43 -75.28 9.28
C LYS A 128 38.83 -74.33 10.32
N VAL A 129 37.61 -74.61 10.77
CA VAL A 129 36.95 -73.84 11.83
C VAL A 129 37.67 -74.03 13.16
N ARG A 130 38.10 -75.25 13.51
CA ARG A 130 38.89 -75.50 14.73
C ARG A 130 40.22 -74.74 14.71
N GLU A 131 40.91 -74.73 13.58
CA GLU A 131 42.15 -73.96 13.42
C GLU A 131 41.89 -72.45 13.61
N LEU A 132 40.82 -71.92 13.02
CA LEU A 132 40.42 -70.53 13.18
C LEU A 132 40.08 -70.18 14.64
N LEU A 133 39.38 -71.05 15.35
CA LEU A 133 39.03 -70.86 16.76
C LEU A 133 40.27 -70.91 17.66
N LEU A 134 41.24 -71.76 17.33
CA LEU A 134 42.52 -71.82 18.03
C LEU A 134 43.33 -70.52 17.82
N ARG A 135 43.34 -69.99 16.59
CA ARG A 135 43.94 -68.68 16.29
C ARG A 135 43.26 -67.55 17.07
N LEU A 136 41.93 -67.50 17.08
CA LEU A 136 41.17 -66.51 17.85
C LEU A 136 41.45 -66.62 19.36
N ALA A 137 41.53 -67.84 19.92
CA ALA A 137 41.86 -68.06 21.32
C ALA A 137 43.28 -67.58 21.65
N LYS A 138 44.25 -67.84 20.77
CA LYS A 138 45.62 -67.34 20.89
C LYS A 138 45.67 -65.81 20.84
N ALA A 139 45.00 -65.20 19.87
CA ALA A 139 44.90 -63.75 19.74
C ALA A 139 44.29 -63.13 21.01
N ARG A 140 43.20 -63.72 21.54
CA ARG A 140 42.57 -63.27 22.78
C ARG A 140 43.53 -63.37 23.98
N SER A 141 44.26 -64.47 24.11
CA SER A 141 45.27 -64.62 25.16
C SER A 141 46.39 -63.58 25.06
N CYS A 142 46.83 -63.25 23.84
CA CYS A 142 47.81 -62.19 23.62
C CYS A 142 47.26 -60.81 24.00
N PHE A 143 46.02 -60.51 23.63
CA PHE A 143 45.39 -59.23 23.98
C PHE A 143 45.17 -59.07 25.50
N GLU A 144 44.67 -60.10 26.18
CA GLU A 144 44.48 -60.08 27.64
C GLU A 144 45.82 -59.94 28.40
N ALA A 145 46.93 -60.42 27.82
CA ALA A 145 48.27 -60.20 28.40
C ALA A 145 48.76 -58.74 28.27
N LEU A 146 48.35 -58.03 27.21
CA LEU A 146 48.65 -56.61 27.02
C LEU A 146 47.74 -55.72 27.85
N ARG A 147 46.58 -56.25 28.25
CA ARG A 147 45.51 -55.47 28.86
C ARG A 147 45.95 -54.68 30.10
N PRO A 148 46.67 -55.26 31.07
CA PRO A 148 47.11 -54.54 32.26
C PRO A 148 48.05 -53.35 31.99
N GLN A 149 48.73 -53.34 30.84
CA GLN A 149 49.71 -52.32 30.49
C GLN A 149 49.08 -51.15 29.75
N LEU A 150 48.12 -51.43 28.86
CA LEU A 150 47.48 -50.43 28.00
C LEU A 150 46.21 -49.81 28.63
N GLU A 151 45.46 -50.57 29.43
CA GLU A 151 44.18 -50.11 29.99
C GLU A 151 44.28 -48.80 30.82
N PRO A 152 45.30 -48.60 31.69
CA PRO A 152 45.45 -47.33 32.41
C PRO A 152 45.72 -46.14 31.50
N LEU A 153 46.42 -46.34 30.38
CA LEU A 153 46.80 -45.30 29.42
C LEU A 153 45.60 -44.90 28.55
N VAL A 154 44.81 -45.89 28.11
CA VAL A 154 43.57 -45.69 27.35
C VAL A 154 42.56 -44.86 28.17
N ARG A 155 42.36 -45.18 29.46
CA ARG A 155 41.45 -44.43 30.35
C ARG A 155 41.87 -42.98 30.58
N GLN A 156 43.16 -42.67 30.57
CA GLN A 156 43.64 -41.28 30.68
C GLN A 156 43.34 -40.46 29.43
N LEU A 157 43.35 -41.08 28.25
CA LEU A 157 42.98 -40.43 26.99
C LEU A 157 41.47 -40.14 26.92
N ASP A 158 40.63 -41.08 27.38
CA ASP A 158 39.17 -40.90 27.45
C ASP A 158 38.76 -39.72 28.33
N HIS A 159 39.40 -39.56 29.50
CA HIS A 159 39.12 -38.42 30.38
C HIS A 159 39.51 -37.07 29.77
N ARG A 160 40.56 -37.02 28.94
CA ARG A 160 40.95 -35.80 28.22
C ARG A 160 40.01 -35.46 27.07
N ALA A 161 39.49 -36.46 26.35
CA ALA A 161 38.54 -36.27 25.27
C ALA A 161 37.16 -35.77 25.79
N ALA A 162 36.65 -36.36 26.86
CA ALA A 162 35.36 -35.98 27.45
C ALA A 162 35.32 -34.52 27.97
N ALA A 163 36.44 -34.01 28.50
CA ALA A 163 36.54 -32.61 28.93
C ALA A 163 36.47 -31.62 27.75
N SER A 164 37.05 -31.97 26.59
CA SER A 164 37.06 -31.11 25.40
C SER A 164 35.69 -31.07 24.68
N GLU A 165 34.95 -32.18 24.68
CA GLU A 165 33.62 -32.25 24.07
C GLU A 165 32.56 -31.47 24.86
N ALA A 166 32.64 -31.48 26.20
CA ALA A 166 31.74 -30.71 27.06
C ALA A 166 31.86 -29.19 26.84
N GLU A 167 33.05 -28.70 26.48
CA GLU A 167 33.29 -27.28 26.22
C GLU A 167 32.76 -26.85 24.84
N ARG A 168 32.91 -27.70 23.81
CA ARG A 168 32.35 -27.46 22.47
C ARG A 168 30.82 -27.47 22.45
N HIS A 169 30.18 -28.27 23.30
CA HIS A 169 28.72 -28.31 23.39
C HIS A 169 28.14 -27.01 23.95
N ARG A 170 28.82 -26.39 24.93
CA ARG A 170 28.39 -25.09 25.49
C ARG A 170 28.53 -23.95 24.47
N GLN A 171 29.56 -23.97 23.64
CA GLN A 171 29.75 -22.96 22.59
C GLN A 171 28.65 -23.05 21.51
N ARG A 172 28.25 -24.27 21.10
CA ARG A 172 27.19 -24.45 20.10
C ARG A 172 25.82 -23.98 20.60
N GLN A 173 25.50 -24.23 21.86
CA GLN A 173 24.23 -23.74 22.45
C GLN A 173 24.17 -22.21 22.49
N ALA A 174 25.27 -21.54 22.82
CA ALA A 174 25.32 -20.07 22.80
C ALA A 174 25.19 -19.48 21.38
N GLU A 175 25.75 -20.15 20.37
CA GLU A 175 25.60 -19.74 18.97
C GLU A 175 24.18 -19.96 18.42
N GLU A 176 23.50 -21.04 18.82
CA GLU A 176 22.11 -21.30 18.43
C GLU A 176 21.15 -20.28 19.04
N GLU A 177 21.31 -19.95 20.33
CA GLU A 177 20.50 -18.91 20.98
C GLU A 177 20.72 -17.52 20.37
N ALA A 178 21.95 -17.20 19.95
CA ALA A 178 22.25 -15.94 19.27
C ALA A 178 21.57 -15.86 17.89
N LYS A 179 21.62 -16.95 17.11
CA LYS A 179 20.96 -17.04 15.79
C LYS A 179 19.44 -16.98 15.90
N GLU A 180 18.86 -17.57 16.93
CA GLU A 180 17.41 -17.52 17.15
C GLU A 180 16.92 -16.11 17.51
N ARG A 181 17.69 -15.35 18.30
CA ARG A 181 17.38 -13.94 18.59
C ARG A 181 17.51 -13.05 17.35
N GLU A 182 18.56 -13.22 16.55
CA GLU A 182 18.69 -12.49 15.28
C GLU A 182 17.55 -12.82 14.31
N ALA A 183 17.12 -14.08 14.23
CA ALA A 183 15.99 -14.48 13.40
C ALA A 183 14.66 -13.85 13.87
N GLN A 184 14.43 -13.77 15.18
CA GLN A 184 13.24 -13.12 15.75
C GLN A 184 13.24 -11.60 15.53
N GLU A 185 14.39 -10.93 15.68
CA GLU A 185 14.50 -9.50 15.38
C GLU A 185 14.37 -9.22 13.86
N ALA A 186 14.94 -10.07 13.02
CA ALA A 186 14.80 -9.98 11.56
C ALA A 186 13.35 -10.21 11.11
N ALA A 187 12.58 -11.04 11.81
CA ALA A 187 11.16 -11.25 11.53
C ALA A 187 10.26 -10.10 12.04
N ARG A 188 10.67 -9.37 13.09
CA ARG A 188 9.90 -8.24 13.64
C ARG A 188 10.02 -6.96 12.81
N LYS A 189 11.21 -6.64 12.32
CA LYS A 189 11.47 -5.42 11.52
C LYS A 189 10.51 -5.23 10.33
N PRO A 190 10.26 -6.23 9.46
CA PRO A 190 9.35 -6.04 8.33
C PRO A 190 7.89 -5.84 8.76
N LEU A 191 7.48 -6.41 9.91
CA LEU A 191 6.15 -6.21 10.47
C LEU A 191 5.98 -4.77 11.00
N GLU A 192 6.99 -4.27 11.73
CA GLU A 192 6.99 -2.90 12.25
C GLU A 192 7.04 -1.86 11.12
N GLU A 193 7.84 -2.10 10.07
CA GLU A 193 7.87 -1.25 8.88
C GLU A 193 6.50 -1.22 8.19
N LEU A 194 5.87 -2.38 7.99
CA LEU A 194 4.56 -2.48 7.34
C LEU A 194 3.45 -1.81 8.16
N LEU A 195 3.50 -1.91 9.49
CA LEU A 195 2.59 -1.19 10.38
C LEU A 195 2.82 0.33 10.32
N SER A 196 4.08 0.78 10.30
CA SER A 196 4.42 2.21 10.20
C SER A 196 3.98 2.80 8.86
N ASP A 197 4.12 2.06 7.77
CA ASP A 197 3.70 2.49 6.44
C ASP A 197 2.17 2.49 6.31
N ASN A 198 1.48 1.54 6.94
CA ASN A 198 0.02 1.54 6.99
C ASN A 198 -0.50 2.74 7.79
N GLN A 199 0.11 3.04 8.94
CA GLN A 199 -0.22 4.22 9.74
C GLN A 199 -0.01 5.51 8.95
N ARG A 200 1.13 5.67 8.26
CA ARG A 200 1.39 6.81 7.37
C ARG A 200 0.35 6.96 6.26
N LYS A 201 -0.08 5.84 5.66
CA LYS A 201 -1.14 5.87 4.62
C LYS A 201 -2.48 6.31 5.19
N MET A 202 -2.85 5.83 6.38
CA MET A 202 -4.08 6.23 7.06
C MET A 202 -4.06 7.72 7.44
N ASP A 203 -2.93 8.20 7.97
CA ASP A 203 -2.79 9.61 8.34
C ASP A 203 -2.76 10.52 7.11
N ALA A 204 -2.12 10.10 6.02
CA ALA A 204 -2.15 10.80 4.74
C ALA A 204 -3.57 10.86 4.15
N GLN A 205 -4.34 9.77 4.25
CA GLN A 205 -5.72 9.75 3.79
C GLN A 205 -6.61 10.69 4.62
N ARG A 206 -6.48 10.69 5.95
CA ARG A 206 -7.19 11.64 6.81
C ARG A 206 -6.84 13.09 6.50
N ALA A 207 -5.56 13.39 6.31
CA ALA A 207 -5.13 14.75 5.95
C ALA A 207 -5.68 15.19 4.58
N MET A 208 -5.79 14.26 3.61
CA MET A 208 -6.43 14.54 2.32
C MET A 208 -7.94 14.77 2.45
N GLU A 209 -8.63 13.98 3.28
CA GLU A 209 -10.06 14.14 3.54
C GLU A 209 -10.36 15.45 4.27
N GLU A 210 -9.57 15.83 5.27
CA GLU A 210 -9.68 17.11 5.99
C GLU A 210 -9.40 18.30 5.06
N ALA A 211 -8.36 18.22 4.22
CA ALA A 211 -8.05 19.27 3.25
C ALA A 211 -9.17 19.42 2.20
N ALA A 212 -9.75 18.30 1.74
CA ALA A 212 -10.89 18.33 0.83
C ALA A 212 -12.15 18.89 1.49
N TRP A 213 -12.38 18.59 2.77
CA TRP A 213 -13.48 19.15 3.55
C TRP A 213 -13.34 20.67 3.71
N LEU A 214 -12.18 21.14 4.16
CA LEU A 214 -11.91 22.57 4.33
C LEU A 214 -12.05 23.34 3.01
N LYS A 215 -11.60 22.75 1.89
CA LYS A 215 -11.76 23.36 0.57
C LYS A 215 -13.24 23.50 0.18
N ARG A 216 -14.07 22.47 0.40
CA ARG A 216 -15.51 22.54 0.13
C ARG A 216 -16.22 23.56 1.00
N GLU A 217 -15.82 23.66 2.27
CA GLU A 217 -16.39 24.65 3.19
C GLU A 217 -16.06 26.08 2.77
N GLU A 218 -14.82 26.34 2.34
CA GLU A 218 -14.42 27.65 1.81
C GLU A 218 -15.13 27.99 0.49
N GLU A 219 -15.27 27.01 -0.42
CA GLU A 219 -16.04 27.18 -1.67
C GLU A 219 -17.51 27.54 -1.37
N LEU A 220 -18.15 26.83 -0.43
CA LEU A 220 -19.52 27.11 -0.01
C LEU A 220 -19.64 28.51 0.61
N ARG A 221 -18.67 28.92 1.44
CA ARG A 221 -18.65 30.26 2.04
C ARG A 221 -18.52 31.35 0.97
N GLN A 222 -17.64 31.15 0.00
CA GLN A 222 -17.47 32.11 -1.11
C GLN A 222 -18.72 32.19 -1.99
N GLU A 223 -19.42 31.07 -2.22
CA GLU A 223 -20.70 31.07 -2.93
C GLU A 223 -21.77 31.85 -2.16
N GLN A 224 -21.88 31.63 -0.84
CA GLN A 224 -22.80 32.36 0.03
C GLN A 224 -22.49 33.87 0.06
N GLU A 225 -21.22 34.25 0.14
CA GLU A 225 -20.81 35.66 0.09
C GLU A 225 -21.13 36.31 -1.26
N LYS A 226 -20.89 35.62 -2.37
CA LYS A 226 -21.25 36.10 -3.71
C LYS A 226 -22.77 36.25 -3.88
N GLU A 227 -23.54 35.30 -3.36
CA GLU A 227 -25.00 35.37 -3.41
C GLU A 227 -25.53 36.50 -2.53
N ALA A 228 -25.01 36.66 -1.31
CA ALA A 228 -25.36 37.76 -0.42
C ALA A 228 -25.02 39.13 -1.04
N ALA A 229 -23.84 39.26 -1.68
CA ALA A 229 -23.47 40.47 -2.40
C ALA A 229 -24.41 40.74 -3.59
N ARG A 230 -24.80 39.71 -4.35
CA ARG A 230 -25.76 39.83 -5.45
C ARG A 230 -27.13 40.34 -4.95
N LEU A 231 -27.64 39.76 -3.87
CA LEU A 231 -28.90 40.17 -3.25
C LEU A 231 -28.83 41.60 -2.71
N ALA A 232 -27.72 41.99 -2.08
CA ALA A 232 -27.53 43.35 -1.57
C ALA A 232 -27.55 44.40 -2.69
N VAL A 233 -26.94 44.12 -3.84
CA VAL A 233 -26.98 45.01 -5.01
C VAL A 233 -28.40 45.12 -5.57
N GLU A 234 -29.13 44.01 -5.64
CA GLU A 234 -30.52 43.99 -6.10
C GLU A 234 -31.46 44.79 -5.18
N ASP A 235 -31.33 44.59 -3.87
CA ASP A 235 -32.05 45.36 -2.85
C ASP A 235 -31.76 46.86 -2.94
N ALA A 236 -30.49 47.23 -3.17
CA ALA A 236 -30.10 48.63 -3.33
C ALA A 236 -30.75 49.25 -4.57
N LEU A 237 -30.76 48.55 -5.71
CA LEU A 237 -31.42 49.01 -6.94
C LEU A 237 -32.94 49.17 -6.74
N LEU A 238 -33.60 48.22 -6.07
CA LEU A 238 -35.02 48.29 -5.75
C LEU A 238 -35.35 49.47 -4.83
N ARG A 239 -34.48 49.80 -3.88
CA ARG A 239 -34.64 50.99 -3.03
C ARG A 239 -34.51 52.27 -3.85
N MET A 240 -33.49 52.38 -4.70
CA MET A 240 -33.30 53.54 -5.57
C MET A 240 -34.48 53.76 -6.52
N GLU A 241 -35.07 52.69 -7.04
CA GLU A 241 -36.30 52.72 -7.83
C GLU A 241 -37.48 53.29 -7.05
N LYS A 242 -37.78 52.70 -5.88
CA LYS A 242 -38.88 53.17 -5.02
C LYS A 242 -38.70 54.62 -4.58
N GLU A 243 -37.49 54.99 -4.19
CA GLU A 243 -37.17 56.37 -3.80
C GLU A 243 -37.36 57.34 -4.96
N SER A 244 -36.96 56.94 -6.17
CA SER A 244 -37.14 57.77 -7.36
C SER A 244 -38.60 57.95 -7.72
N ASP A 245 -39.40 56.89 -7.63
CA ASP A 245 -40.83 56.93 -7.92
C ASP A 245 -41.58 57.82 -6.92
N VAL A 246 -41.20 57.75 -5.63
CA VAL A 246 -41.72 58.66 -4.60
C VAL A 246 -41.36 60.11 -4.90
N LYS A 247 -40.09 60.39 -5.28
CA LYS A 247 -39.66 61.75 -5.63
C LYS A 247 -40.38 62.28 -6.87
N ILE A 248 -40.51 61.47 -7.93
CA ILE A 248 -41.20 61.85 -9.16
C ILE A 248 -42.68 62.11 -8.89
N SER A 249 -43.34 61.27 -8.09
CA SER A 249 -44.74 61.47 -7.71
C SER A 249 -44.93 62.76 -6.90
N LYS A 250 -43.98 63.10 -6.02
CA LYS A 250 -44.05 64.29 -5.16
C LYS A 250 -43.74 65.60 -5.90
N LEU A 251 -42.74 65.60 -6.77
CA LEU A 251 -42.19 66.81 -7.38
C LEU A 251 -42.65 67.01 -8.83
N GLY A 252 -43.11 65.95 -9.49
CA GLY A 252 -43.31 65.91 -10.92
C GLY A 252 -42.01 65.61 -11.68
N ALA A 253 -42.16 65.15 -12.92
CA ALA A 253 -41.05 64.68 -13.76
C ALA A 253 -39.97 65.74 -13.98
N ASN A 254 -40.34 66.98 -14.33
CA ASN A 254 -39.35 68.02 -14.65
C ASN A 254 -38.57 68.50 -13.42
N ALA A 255 -39.23 68.63 -12.26
CA ALA A 255 -38.53 69.00 -11.03
C ALA A 255 -37.63 67.86 -10.52
N ALA A 256 -38.06 66.60 -10.68
CA ALA A 256 -37.23 65.44 -10.35
C ALA A 256 -35.98 65.34 -11.25
N CYS A 257 -36.08 65.65 -12.55
CA CYS A 257 -34.91 65.79 -13.43
C CYS A 257 -33.95 66.88 -12.93
N ALA A 258 -34.49 68.03 -12.50
CA ALA A 258 -33.69 69.15 -12.01
C ALA A 258 -32.94 68.80 -10.70
N GLU A 259 -33.62 68.12 -9.76
CA GLU A 259 -33.02 67.61 -8.53
C GLU A 259 -31.95 66.55 -8.83
N ALA A 260 -32.21 65.66 -9.79
CA ALA A 260 -31.26 64.65 -10.21
C ALA A 260 -29.96 65.26 -10.76
N LEU A 261 -30.08 66.22 -11.67
CA LEU A 261 -28.95 66.98 -12.21
C LEU A 261 -28.18 67.73 -11.12
N SER A 262 -28.89 68.32 -10.15
CA SER A 262 -28.25 68.97 -9.00
C SER A 262 -27.50 67.97 -8.11
N SER A 263 -28.03 66.76 -7.95
CA SER A 263 -27.40 65.70 -7.16
C SER A 263 -26.11 65.19 -7.80
N MET A 264 -26.02 65.22 -9.14
CA MET A 264 -24.81 64.84 -9.88
C MET A 264 -23.63 65.78 -9.57
N LEU A 265 -23.88 67.03 -9.15
CA LEU A 265 -22.82 67.99 -8.81
C LEU A 265 -21.95 67.57 -7.60
N ALA A 266 -22.38 66.56 -6.84
CA ALA A 266 -21.59 65.96 -5.77
C ALA A 266 -20.40 65.12 -6.29
N ALA A 267 -20.40 64.74 -7.58
CA ALA A 267 -19.30 64.01 -8.20
C ALA A 267 -18.10 64.93 -8.49
N SER A 268 -16.92 64.35 -8.74
CA SER A 268 -15.80 65.10 -9.31
C SER A 268 -16.13 65.57 -10.73
N MET A 269 -15.54 66.67 -11.17
CA MET A 269 -15.80 67.27 -12.48
C MET A 269 -15.55 66.31 -13.64
N GLY A 270 -14.52 65.47 -13.56
CA GLY A 270 -14.24 64.46 -14.59
C GLY A 270 -15.37 63.43 -14.71
N VAL A 271 -15.87 62.96 -13.57
CA VAL A 271 -17.02 62.02 -13.51
C VAL A 271 -18.30 62.73 -13.95
N TYR A 272 -18.56 63.94 -13.46
CA TYR A 272 -19.71 64.75 -13.83
C TYR A 272 -19.78 64.99 -15.35
N ARG A 273 -18.67 65.37 -15.99
CA ARG A 273 -18.60 65.51 -17.45
C ARG A 273 -18.94 64.20 -18.15
N GLY A 274 -18.39 63.08 -17.68
CA GLY A 274 -18.69 61.75 -18.22
C GLY A 274 -20.17 61.38 -18.10
N ILE A 275 -20.82 61.79 -17.01
CA ILE A 275 -22.27 61.62 -16.81
C ILE A 275 -23.05 62.44 -17.82
N ILE A 276 -22.78 63.74 -17.92
CA ILE A 276 -23.52 64.64 -18.82
C ILE A 276 -23.34 64.21 -20.27
N GLU A 277 -22.12 63.91 -20.70
CA GLU A 277 -21.83 63.41 -22.05
C GLU A 277 -22.52 62.06 -22.32
N GLY A 278 -22.53 61.15 -21.34
CA GLY A 278 -23.21 59.87 -21.47
C GLY A 278 -24.73 60.02 -21.62
N LEU A 279 -25.35 60.88 -20.82
CA LEU A 279 -26.78 61.19 -20.89
C LEU A 279 -27.14 61.95 -22.17
N GLU A 280 -26.33 62.93 -22.58
CA GLU A 280 -26.50 63.67 -23.83
C GLU A 280 -26.51 62.70 -25.02
N ASN A 281 -25.48 61.87 -25.16
CA ASN A 281 -25.36 60.91 -26.26
C ASN A 281 -26.54 59.94 -26.29
N MET A 282 -26.97 59.45 -25.12
CA MET A 282 -28.12 58.55 -25.01
C MET A 282 -29.42 59.23 -25.46
N VAL A 283 -29.73 60.41 -24.90
CA VAL A 283 -30.98 61.12 -25.20
C VAL A 283 -31.03 61.59 -26.66
N THR A 284 -29.92 62.11 -27.18
CA THR A 284 -29.84 62.58 -28.58
C THR A 284 -29.93 61.43 -29.58
N SER A 285 -29.33 60.27 -29.27
CA SER A 285 -29.45 59.07 -30.11
C SER A 285 -30.88 58.55 -30.13
N ILE A 286 -31.56 58.50 -28.99
CA ILE A 286 -32.99 58.15 -28.93
C ILE A 286 -33.84 59.17 -29.70
N ALA A 287 -33.56 60.46 -29.57
CA ALA A 287 -34.32 61.49 -30.28
C ALA A 287 -34.09 61.45 -31.80
N ALA A 288 -32.91 61.04 -32.26
CA ALA A 288 -32.59 60.88 -33.68
C ALA A 288 -33.29 59.65 -34.29
N GLU A 289 -33.35 58.55 -33.54
CA GLU A 289 -33.94 57.28 -33.98
C GLU A 289 -34.97 56.75 -32.96
N PRO A 290 -36.12 57.43 -32.78
CA PRO A 290 -37.08 57.11 -31.71
C PRO A 290 -37.68 55.71 -31.83
N ALA A 291 -37.82 55.21 -33.07
CA ALA A 291 -38.33 53.87 -33.32
C ALA A 291 -37.34 52.74 -32.92
N ASP A 292 -36.03 53.02 -32.80
CA ASP A 292 -35.07 51.99 -32.41
C ASP A 292 -35.15 51.68 -30.92
N VAL A 293 -35.77 50.54 -30.62
CA VAL A 293 -35.93 50.01 -29.27
C VAL A 293 -34.58 49.74 -28.59
N ARG A 294 -33.51 49.45 -29.34
CA ARG A 294 -32.17 49.19 -28.78
C ARG A 294 -31.60 50.38 -28.04
N LEU A 295 -31.91 51.59 -28.50
CA LEU A 295 -31.47 52.84 -27.88
C LEU A 295 -32.31 53.18 -26.64
N ARG A 296 -33.56 52.73 -26.61
CA ARG A 296 -34.53 52.99 -25.52
C ARG A 296 -34.50 51.93 -24.41
N LEU A 297 -33.84 50.79 -24.62
CA LEU A 297 -33.71 49.74 -23.62
C LEU A 297 -32.29 49.69 -23.04
N ILE A 298 -32.17 49.93 -21.75
CA ILE A 298 -30.91 49.86 -21.01
C ILE A 298 -30.93 48.62 -20.13
N ARG A 299 -29.94 47.73 -20.31
CA ARG A 299 -29.74 46.60 -19.39
C ARG A 299 -29.07 47.10 -18.12
N ILE A 300 -29.75 47.02 -16.97
CA ILE A 300 -29.25 47.60 -15.73
C ILE A 300 -27.96 46.90 -15.28
N ARG A 301 -27.83 45.59 -15.51
CA ARG A 301 -26.63 44.81 -15.16
C ARG A 301 -25.46 44.94 -16.14
N ASN A 302 -25.57 45.77 -17.17
CA ASN A 302 -24.44 46.01 -18.07
C ASN A 302 -23.34 46.79 -17.32
N GLU A 303 -22.16 46.19 -17.16
CA GLU A 303 -21.03 46.81 -16.43
C GLU A 303 -20.63 48.16 -17.05
N GLY A 304 -20.62 48.27 -18.38
CA GLY A 304 -20.30 49.55 -19.05
C GLY A 304 -21.29 50.66 -18.70
N PHE A 305 -22.58 50.34 -18.60
CA PHE A 305 -23.58 51.28 -18.09
C PHE A 305 -23.36 51.57 -16.60
N GLN A 306 -23.15 50.56 -15.76
CA GLN A 306 -22.98 50.72 -14.31
C GLN A 306 -21.76 51.59 -13.96
N GLU A 307 -20.62 51.35 -14.60
CA GLU A 307 -19.38 52.10 -14.39
C GLU A 307 -19.52 53.57 -14.84
N ARG A 308 -20.12 53.80 -16.01
CA ARG A 308 -20.20 55.16 -16.59
C ARG A 308 -21.34 55.99 -16.02
N LEU A 309 -22.48 55.37 -15.73
CA LEU A 309 -23.75 56.07 -15.46
C LEU A 309 -24.51 55.47 -14.27
N GLY A 310 -24.77 54.16 -14.27
CA GLY A 310 -25.73 53.52 -13.36
C GLY A 310 -25.42 53.67 -11.86
N ARG A 311 -24.14 53.72 -11.47
CA ARG A 311 -23.71 53.92 -10.07
C ARG A 311 -23.61 55.39 -9.65
N GLN A 312 -23.80 56.32 -10.60
CA GLN A 312 -23.52 57.73 -10.35
C GLN A 312 -24.70 58.44 -9.66
N PRO A 313 -24.45 59.39 -8.75
CA PRO A 313 -25.50 60.11 -8.04
C PRO A 313 -26.49 60.79 -8.99
N GLY A 314 -27.78 60.66 -8.73
CA GLY A 314 -28.82 61.34 -9.51
C GLY A 314 -29.16 60.72 -10.86
N VAL A 315 -28.27 59.93 -11.49
CA VAL A 315 -28.53 59.35 -12.83
C VAL A 315 -29.79 58.51 -12.87
N TRP A 316 -30.00 57.66 -11.86
CA TRP A 316 -31.19 56.83 -11.78
C TRP A 316 -32.48 57.67 -11.72
N LEU A 317 -32.52 58.67 -10.83
CA LEU A 317 -33.65 59.58 -10.72
C LEU A 317 -33.88 60.34 -12.03
N PHE A 318 -32.80 60.78 -12.70
CA PHE A 318 -32.89 61.48 -13.98
C PHE A 318 -33.54 60.62 -15.06
N LEU A 319 -33.09 59.37 -15.24
CA LEU A 319 -33.65 58.45 -16.23
C LEU A 319 -35.11 58.12 -15.92
N ARG A 320 -35.43 57.83 -14.66
CA ARG A 320 -36.82 57.59 -14.22
C ARG A 320 -37.71 58.80 -14.50
N ALA A 321 -37.24 60.00 -14.18
CA ALA A 321 -37.97 61.25 -14.38
C ALA A 321 -38.11 61.61 -15.87
N LEU A 322 -37.15 61.21 -16.72
CA LEU A 322 -37.24 61.35 -18.16
C LEU A 322 -38.35 60.46 -18.77
N GLY A 323 -38.69 59.36 -18.09
CA GLY A 323 -39.78 58.46 -18.46
C GLY A 323 -39.36 56.99 -18.63
N PHE A 324 -38.10 56.64 -18.31
CA PHE A 324 -37.68 55.24 -18.35
C PHE A 324 -38.40 54.44 -17.28
N GLN A 325 -39.00 53.32 -17.69
CA GLN A 325 -39.69 52.36 -16.85
C GLN A 325 -38.78 51.20 -16.45
N ALA A 326 -38.65 50.91 -15.15
CA ALA A 326 -37.97 49.71 -14.68
C ALA A 326 -38.89 48.51 -14.90
N MET A 327 -38.43 47.53 -15.68
CA MET A 327 -39.17 46.33 -16.05
C MET A 327 -38.30 45.10 -15.85
N SER A 328 -38.89 43.98 -15.43
CA SER A 328 -38.19 42.69 -15.45
C SER A 328 -38.18 42.12 -16.88
N ARG A 329 -37.31 41.13 -17.14
CA ARG A 329 -37.29 40.41 -18.42
C ARG A 329 -38.64 39.75 -18.74
N GLU A 330 -39.40 39.35 -17.73
CA GLU A 330 -40.73 38.74 -17.88
C GLU A 330 -41.81 39.77 -18.27
N ASP A 331 -41.64 41.02 -17.85
CA ASP A 331 -42.59 42.11 -18.16
C ASP A 331 -42.36 42.70 -19.56
N LEU A 332 -41.22 42.41 -20.20
CA LEU A 332 -40.91 42.92 -21.53
C LEU A 332 -41.79 42.25 -22.62
N PRO A 333 -42.23 43.00 -23.64
CA PRO A 333 -42.93 42.44 -24.79
C PRO A 333 -42.14 41.30 -25.46
N THR A 334 -42.83 40.21 -25.83
CA THR A 334 -42.19 38.98 -26.35
C THR A 334 -41.41 39.22 -27.65
N ASP A 335 -41.94 40.08 -28.51
CA ASP A 335 -41.31 40.56 -29.74
C ASP A 335 -40.01 41.32 -29.47
N MET A 336 -39.98 42.18 -28.45
CA MET A 336 -38.76 42.86 -28.01
C MET A 336 -37.71 41.90 -27.48
N VAL A 337 -38.11 40.91 -26.67
CA VAL A 337 -37.21 39.88 -26.15
C VAL A 337 -36.55 39.09 -27.28
N ALA A 338 -37.32 38.74 -28.32
CA ALA A 338 -36.81 38.05 -29.50
C ALA A 338 -35.89 38.95 -30.34
N MET A 339 -36.32 40.19 -30.65
CA MET A 339 -35.56 41.14 -31.47
C MET A 339 -34.18 41.47 -30.88
N LEU A 340 -34.08 41.52 -29.56
CA LEU A 340 -32.88 41.90 -28.82
C LEU A 340 -32.04 40.69 -28.36
N ASN A 341 -32.44 39.47 -28.76
CA ASN A 341 -31.81 38.21 -28.36
C ASN A 341 -31.66 38.09 -26.82
N LEU A 342 -32.72 38.46 -26.08
CA LEU A 342 -32.77 38.39 -24.62
C LEU A 342 -33.26 37.03 -24.09
N SER A 343 -33.43 36.04 -24.97
CA SER A 343 -33.95 34.73 -24.56
C SER A 343 -33.08 34.01 -23.53
N SER A 344 -31.77 34.23 -23.56
CA SER A 344 -30.79 33.68 -22.62
C SER A 344 -30.65 34.49 -21.32
N SER A 345 -31.25 35.68 -21.24
CA SER A 345 -31.23 36.50 -20.02
C SER A 345 -32.08 35.87 -18.91
N PRO A 346 -31.62 35.89 -17.65
CA PRO A 346 -32.40 35.37 -16.53
C PRO A 346 -33.73 36.14 -16.40
N PRO A 347 -34.84 35.47 -16.00
CA PRO A 347 -36.15 36.10 -15.96
C PRO A 347 -36.24 37.32 -15.01
N GLN A 348 -35.43 37.30 -13.95
CA GLN A 348 -35.33 38.39 -12.98
C GLN A 348 -34.40 39.54 -13.42
N GLU A 349 -33.79 39.47 -14.61
CA GLU A 349 -32.97 40.58 -15.11
C GLU A 349 -33.83 41.84 -15.28
N ARG A 350 -33.35 42.97 -14.76
CA ARG A 350 -34.05 44.25 -14.83
C ARG A 350 -33.52 45.11 -15.97
N PHE A 351 -34.42 45.85 -16.60
CA PHE A 351 -34.14 46.80 -17.67
C PHE A 351 -34.79 48.15 -17.36
N LEU A 352 -34.22 49.22 -17.90
CA LEU A 352 -34.90 50.50 -18.04
C LEU A 352 -35.38 50.63 -19.49
N LEU A 353 -36.69 50.76 -19.68
CA LEU A 353 -37.31 50.94 -21.00
C LEU A 353 -37.96 52.32 -21.10
N LEU A 354 -37.54 53.13 -22.05
CA LEU A 354 -38.29 54.32 -22.42
C LEU A 354 -39.41 53.95 -23.41
N GLN A 355 -40.64 53.93 -22.91
CA GLN A 355 -41.81 53.65 -23.75
C GLN A 355 -42.05 54.82 -24.70
N GLU A 356 -42.17 54.50 -25.99
CA GLU A 356 -42.55 55.43 -27.04
C GLU A 356 -44.09 55.42 -27.13
N PRO A 357 -44.75 56.59 -27.08
CA PRO A 357 -46.19 56.65 -27.33
C PRO A 357 -46.52 56.15 -28.73
N ASP A 358 -47.67 55.50 -28.91
CA ASP A 358 -48.06 55.00 -30.24
C ASP A 358 -48.28 56.17 -31.21
N MET A 359 -47.36 56.35 -32.15
CA MET A 359 -47.41 57.44 -33.12
C MET A 359 -48.70 57.43 -33.96
N MET A 360 -49.30 56.27 -34.20
CA MET A 360 -50.51 56.13 -35.02
C MET A 360 -51.78 56.50 -34.25
N ASN A 361 -51.82 56.19 -32.94
CA ASN A 361 -53.02 56.35 -32.12
C ASN A 361 -52.96 57.58 -31.19
N ALA A 362 -51.77 58.08 -30.87
CA ALA A 362 -51.53 59.18 -29.91
C ALA A 362 -50.44 60.15 -30.42
N TYR A 363 -50.59 60.65 -31.65
CA TYR A 363 -49.59 61.50 -32.31
C TYR A 363 -49.21 62.75 -31.52
N GLU A 364 -50.16 63.40 -30.84
CA GLU A 364 -49.89 64.58 -30.01
C GLU A 364 -48.99 64.23 -28.80
N GLU A 365 -49.27 63.11 -28.14
CA GLU A 365 -48.43 62.63 -27.02
C GLU A 365 -47.03 62.27 -27.50
N TRP A 366 -46.92 61.59 -28.66
CA TRP A 366 -45.65 61.27 -29.29
C TRP A 366 -44.84 62.55 -29.62
N THR A 367 -45.50 63.57 -30.16
CA THR A 367 -44.85 64.85 -30.53
C THR A 367 -44.36 65.60 -29.30
N GLN A 368 -45.14 65.62 -28.21
CA GLN A 368 -44.73 66.21 -26.93
C GLN A 368 -43.56 65.43 -26.31
N TRP A 369 -43.62 64.10 -26.34
CA TRP A 369 -42.54 63.23 -25.87
C TRP A 369 -41.24 63.46 -26.65
N HIS A 370 -41.31 63.50 -27.99
CA HIS A 370 -40.15 63.74 -28.85
C HIS A 370 -39.58 65.14 -28.68
N LYS A 371 -40.44 66.19 -28.66
CA LYS A 371 -40.02 67.57 -28.36
C LYS A 371 -39.30 67.63 -27.01
N ARG A 372 -39.82 66.94 -25.98
CA ARG A 372 -39.18 66.87 -24.67
C ARG A 372 -37.78 66.27 -24.74
N LEU A 373 -37.59 65.14 -25.44
CA LEU A 373 -36.28 64.54 -25.62
C LEU A 373 -35.29 65.48 -26.31
N LEU A 374 -35.73 66.18 -27.35
CA LEU A 374 -34.91 67.18 -28.04
C LEU A 374 -34.51 68.34 -27.12
N THR A 375 -35.46 68.87 -26.35
CA THR A 375 -35.21 69.94 -25.37
C THR A 375 -34.20 69.50 -24.31
N VAL A 376 -34.37 68.30 -23.76
CA VAL A 376 -33.45 67.74 -22.75
C VAL A 376 -32.06 67.49 -23.34
N GLY A 377 -31.99 66.90 -24.54
CA GLY A 377 -30.72 66.66 -25.23
C GLY A 377 -29.96 67.96 -25.50
N HIS A 378 -30.63 68.99 -26.02
CA HIS A 378 -30.05 70.31 -26.22
C HIS A 378 -29.57 70.95 -24.92
N PHE A 379 -30.36 70.87 -23.85
CA PHE A 379 -29.94 71.36 -22.55
C PHE A 379 -28.68 70.67 -22.03
N LEU A 380 -28.61 69.33 -22.11
CA LEU A 380 -27.43 68.56 -21.69
C LEU A 380 -26.19 68.94 -22.51
N GLN A 381 -26.35 69.15 -23.81
CA GLN A 381 -25.27 69.61 -24.69
C GLN A 381 -24.75 70.99 -24.29
N GLU A 382 -25.64 71.97 -24.05
CA GLU A 382 -25.25 73.31 -23.61
C GLU A 382 -24.61 73.28 -22.22
N LEU A 383 -25.10 72.42 -21.32
CA LEU A 383 -24.50 72.17 -20.01
C LEU A 383 -23.09 71.57 -20.14
N GLY A 384 -22.89 70.63 -21.05
CA GLY A 384 -21.57 70.07 -21.39
C GLY A 384 -20.60 71.15 -21.88
N LYS A 385 -21.04 72.03 -22.77
CA LYS A 385 -20.23 73.18 -23.23
C LYS A 385 -19.90 74.14 -22.10
N LEU A 386 -20.88 74.50 -21.27
CA LEU A 386 -20.68 75.42 -20.14
C LEU A 386 -19.65 74.86 -19.15
N THR A 387 -19.79 73.59 -18.77
CA THR A 387 -18.87 72.93 -17.84
C THR A 387 -17.45 72.87 -18.41
N PHE A 388 -17.29 72.56 -19.70
CA PHE A 388 -15.99 72.60 -20.38
C PHE A 388 -15.35 74.00 -20.35
N GLN A 389 -16.11 75.05 -20.66
CA GLN A 389 -15.62 76.43 -20.60
C GLN A 389 -15.15 76.83 -19.20
N ARG A 390 -15.89 76.40 -18.17
CA ARG A 390 -15.59 76.71 -16.77
C ARG A 390 -14.35 75.97 -16.25
N ILE A 391 -14.00 74.79 -16.76
CA ILE A 391 -12.80 74.07 -16.34
C ILE A 391 -11.56 74.34 -17.21
N ALA A 392 -11.73 74.96 -18.38
CA ALA A 392 -10.64 75.17 -19.35
C ALA A 392 -9.42 75.89 -18.75
N HIS A 393 -9.61 76.75 -17.75
CA HIS A 393 -8.53 77.48 -17.07
C HIS A 393 -7.84 76.69 -15.94
N LEU A 394 -8.40 75.54 -15.51
CA LEU A 394 -7.89 74.70 -14.42
C LEU A 394 -6.92 73.59 -14.90
N GLY A 395 -6.84 73.35 -16.21
CA GLY A 395 -5.96 72.33 -16.79
C GLY A 395 -6.25 70.91 -16.28
N ARG A 396 -5.22 70.06 -16.16
CA ARG A 396 -5.36 68.66 -15.68
C ARG A 396 -5.86 68.52 -14.24
N ARG A 397 -5.77 69.57 -13.43
CA ARG A 397 -6.29 69.56 -12.06
C ARG A 397 -7.82 69.78 -12.02
N GLY A 398 -8.42 70.20 -13.13
CA GLY A 398 -9.84 70.48 -13.21
C GLY A 398 -10.73 69.24 -13.08
N ASP A 399 -10.23 68.04 -13.39
CA ASP A 399 -11.05 66.81 -13.35
C ASP A 399 -11.32 66.32 -11.91
N ASP A 400 -10.44 66.65 -10.95
CA ASP A 400 -10.55 66.20 -9.55
C ASP A 400 -11.34 67.17 -8.66
N VAL A 401 -11.63 68.39 -9.15
CA VAL A 401 -12.41 69.40 -8.42
C VAL A 401 -13.86 68.95 -8.29
N ALA A 402 -14.51 69.21 -7.15
CA ALA A 402 -15.93 68.92 -6.97
C ALA A 402 -16.77 69.76 -7.95
N ALA A 403 -17.75 69.14 -8.63
CA ALA A 403 -18.50 69.84 -9.66
C ALA A 403 -19.31 71.03 -9.14
N SER A 404 -19.75 70.96 -7.89
CA SER A 404 -20.39 72.07 -7.17
C SER A 404 -19.54 73.33 -7.02
N GLU A 405 -18.21 73.25 -7.13
CA GLU A 405 -17.31 74.42 -7.06
C GLU A 405 -17.21 75.15 -8.40
N VAL A 406 -17.45 74.44 -9.50
CA VAL A 406 -17.34 74.95 -10.87
C VAL A 406 -18.69 75.43 -11.40
N LEU A 407 -19.77 74.72 -11.04
CA LEU A 407 -21.13 75.01 -11.45
C LEU A 407 -22.06 75.03 -10.24
N SER A 408 -22.72 76.16 -10.00
CA SER A 408 -23.66 76.27 -8.89
C SER A 408 -24.99 75.58 -9.21
N ALA A 409 -25.61 74.93 -8.22
CA ALA A 409 -26.94 74.34 -8.38
C ALA A 409 -27.98 75.37 -8.84
N LYS A 410 -27.89 76.62 -8.39
CA LYS A 410 -28.80 77.70 -8.81
C LYS A 410 -28.69 78.02 -10.31
N GLU A 411 -27.47 78.08 -10.84
CA GLU A 411 -27.23 78.31 -12.27
C GLU A 411 -27.77 77.14 -13.11
N LEU A 412 -27.52 75.90 -12.67
CA LEU A 412 -28.04 74.69 -13.30
C LEU A 412 -29.57 74.67 -13.33
N LEU A 413 -30.22 74.93 -12.19
CA LEU A 413 -31.68 74.91 -12.06
C LEU A 413 -32.34 76.02 -12.91
N SER A 414 -31.78 77.23 -12.90
CA SER A 414 -32.25 78.33 -13.76
C SER A 414 -32.14 77.97 -15.25
N GLY A 415 -31.02 77.37 -15.66
CA GLY A 415 -30.83 76.89 -17.03
C GLY A 415 -31.88 75.84 -17.42
N TRP A 416 -32.16 74.89 -16.53
CA TRP A 416 -33.16 73.84 -16.74
C TRP A 416 -34.58 74.40 -16.87
N GLU A 417 -34.98 75.30 -15.96
CA GLU A 417 -36.30 75.94 -15.98
C GLU A 417 -36.54 76.72 -17.28
N ASN A 418 -35.51 77.44 -17.75
CA ASN A 418 -35.58 78.17 -19.02
C ASN A 418 -35.74 77.22 -20.22
N ALA A 419 -35.01 76.11 -20.23
CA ALA A 419 -35.08 75.13 -21.33
C ALA A 419 -36.42 74.40 -21.38
N ILE A 420 -36.97 74.00 -20.23
CA ILE A 420 -38.24 73.25 -20.19
C ILE A 420 -39.46 74.15 -20.40
N SER A 421 -39.35 75.45 -20.14
CA SER A 421 -40.45 76.41 -20.35
C SER A 421 -40.59 76.88 -21.80
N SER A 422 -39.62 76.59 -22.67
CA SER A 422 -39.64 76.86 -24.12
C SER A 422 -40.12 75.66 -24.94
#